data_AF-A0A067KNP9-F1
#
_entry.id   AF-A0A067KNP9-F1
#
_cell.length_a   1.000
_cell.length_b   1.000
_cell.length_c   1.000
_cell.angle_alpha   90.00
_cell.angle_beta   90.00
_cell.angle_gamma   90.00
#
_symmetry.space_group_name_H-M   'P 1'
#
loop_
_entity.id
_entity.type
_entity.pdbx_description
1 polymer ?
#
loop_
_entity_poly.entity_id
_entity_poly.type
_entity_poly.pdbx_seq_one_letter_code
_entity_poly.pdbx_strand_id
1 'polypeptide(L)' 'MTDFAEQLIQSPEPSFEQLVEGTEFMVGMVQVGTETEWSKKISEFEDFLGIGDEASKMVQEQKAKARILQ' A
#
# COMPACT_ATOMS: atom_id res chain seq x y z
N MET A 1 26.59 19.17 3.79
CA MET A 1 25.74 18.21 4.52
C MET A 1 24.34 18.47 4.02
N THR A 2 23.79 17.58 3.20
CA THR A 2 22.42 17.69 2.74
C THR A 2 21.52 17.46 3.94
N ASP A 3 20.62 18.40 4.24
CA ASP A 3 19.63 18.29 5.31
C ASP A 3 18.64 17.16 4.95
N PHE A 4 19.00 15.92 5.31
CA PHE A 4 18.14 14.75 5.18
C PHE A 4 16.82 14.90 5.95
N ALA A 5 16.77 15.81 6.92
CA ALA A 5 15.56 16.12 7.68
C ALA A 5 14.45 16.75 6.82
N GLU A 6 14.79 17.51 5.78
CA GLU A 6 13.79 18.21 4.94
C GLU A 6 13.20 17.33 3.83
N GLN A 7 13.79 16.15 3.56
CA GLN A 7 13.28 15.19 2.57
C GLN A 7 12.41 14.08 3.18
N LEU A 8 12.24 14.05 4.50
CA LEU A 8 11.28 13.13 5.11
C LEU A 8 9.88 13.65 4.81
N ILE A 9 9.12 12.89 4.03
CA ILE A 9 7.68 13.10 3.87
C ILE A 9 7.10 13.08 5.29
N GLN A 10 6.69 14.25 5.79
CA GLN A 10 5.97 14.37 7.04
C GLN A 10 4.64 13.65 6.85
N SER A 11 4.61 12.39 7.27
CA SER A 11 3.38 11.60 7.28
C SER A 11 2.50 12.15 8.39
N PRO A 12 1.19 12.35 8.16
CA PRO A 12 0.28 12.74 9.22
C PRO A 12 0.35 11.74 10.36
N GLU A 13 0.20 12.22 11.59
CA GLU A 13 0.16 11.35 12.76
C GLU A 13 -1.07 10.43 12.67
N PRO A 14 -0.89 9.10 12.71
CA PRO A 14 -2.00 8.16 12.54
C PRO A 14 -2.95 8.21 13.74
N SER A 15 -4.25 7.97 13.50
CA SER A 15 -5.21 7.85 14.60
C SER A 15 -4.99 6.58 15.41
N PHE A 16 -5.53 6.55 16.64
CA PHE A 16 -5.46 5.36 17.49
C PHE A 16 -6.14 4.15 16.82
N GLU A 17 -7.28 4.37 16.15
CA GLU A 17 -8.01 3.33 15.43
C GLU A 17 -7.18 2.76 14.28
N GLN A 18 -6.47 3.60 13.53
CA GLN A 18 -5.58 3.17 12.45
C GLN A 18 -4.38 2.36 12.99
N LEU A 19 -3.84 2.75 14.16
CA LEU A 19 -2.78 2.01 14.83
C LEU A 19 -3.25 0.64 15.32
N VAL A 20 -4.47 0.55 15.87
CA VAL A 20 -5.08 -0.70 16.31
C VAL A 20 -5.34 -1.63 15.12
N GLU A 21 -5.99 -1.11 14.07
CA GLU A 21 -6.27 -1.85 12.83
C GLU A 21 -4.99 -2.37 12.19
N GLY A 22 -3.96 -1.53 12.06
CA GLY A 22 -2.65 -1.93 11.55
C GLY A 22 -1.96 -3.00 12.41
N THR A 23 -2.13 -2.94 13.74
CA THR A 23 -1.57 -3.93 14.66
C THR A 23 -2.29 -5.27 14.58
N GLU A 24 -3.61 -5.28 14.56
CA GLU A 24 -4.42 -6.49 14.37
C GLU A 24 -4.14 -7.13 13.01
N PHE A 25 -3.97 -6.31 11.97
CA PHE A 25 -3.54 -6.75 10.65
C PHE A 25 -2.18 -7.47 10.71
N MET A 26 -1.16 -6.85 11.32
CA MET A 26 0.19 -7.45 11.46
C MET A 26 0.20 -8.74 12.30
N VAL A 27 -0.51 -8.76 13.43
CA VAL A 27 -0.67 -9.97 14.25
C VAL A 27 -1.34 -11.07 13.43
N GLY A 28 -2.37 -10.69 12.68
CA GLY A 28 -3.05 -11.57 11.75
C GLY A 28 -2.15 -12.12 10.65
N MET A 29 -1.16 -11.36 10.18
CA MET A 29 -0.17 -11.84 9.22
C MET A 29 0.74 -12.90 9.86
N VAL A 30 1.28 -12.61 11.04
CA VAL A 30 2.22 -13.50 11.76
C VAL A 30 1.57 -14.83 12.19
N GLN A 31 0.25 -14.84 12.46
CA GLN A 31 -0.47 -16.03 12.91
C GLN A 31 -1.02 -16.91 11.78
N VAL A 32 -0.91 -16.50 10.51
CA VAL A 32 -1.43 -17.29 9.40
C VAL A 32 -0.57 -18.54 9.18
N GLY A 33 -1.20 -19.71 9.36
CA GLY A 33 -0.54 -21.01 9.29
C GLY A 33 -0.49 -21.63 7.89
N THR A 34 -1.16 -21.05 6.89
CA THR A 34 -1.21 -21.59 5.52
C THR A 34 -0.90 -20.54 4.44
N GLU A 35 -0.18 -20.95 3.40
CA GLU A 35 0.28 -20.10 2.29
C GLU A 35 -0.88 -19.41 1.54
N THR A 36 -2.03 -20.08 1.45
CA THR A 36 -3.26 -19.55 0.83
C THR A 36 -3.90 -18.42 1.64
N GLU A 37 -3.95 -18.56 2.96
CA GLU A 37 -4.45 -17.48 3.84
C GLU A 37 -3.48 -16.29 3.83
N TRP A 38 -2.18 -16.55 3.68
CA TRP A 38 -1.17 -15.51 3.60
C TRP A 38 -1.31 -14.70 2.31
N SER A 39 -1.49 -15.39 1.19
CA SER A 39 -1.69 -14.77 -0.12
C SER A 39 -2.95 -13.90 -0.16
N LYS A 40 -4.04 -14.36 0.46
CA LYS A 40 -5.28 -13.57 0.57
C LYS A 40 -5.08 -12.30 1.40
N LYS A 41 -4.37 -12.42 2.52
CA LYS A 41 -4.14 -11.31 3.45
C LYS A 41 -3.15 -10.27 2.92
N ILE A 42 -2.16 -10.71 2.12
CA ILE A 42 -1.30 -9.81 1.33
C ILE A 42 -2.14 -9.02 0.31
N SER A 43 -3.08 -9.66 -0.38
CA SER A 43 -3.97 -8.95 -1.32
C SER A 43 -4.81 -7.88 -0.61
N GLU A 44 -5.38 -8.19 0.57
CA GLU A 44 -6.14 -7.23 1.38
C GLU A 44 -5.26 -6.07 1.88
N PHE A 45 -3.97 -6.31 2.12
CA PHE A 45 -3.01 -5.27 2.49
C PHE A 45 -2.68 -4.33 1.33
N GLU A 46 -2.47 -4.88 0.13
CA GLU A 46 -2.18 -4.10 -1.08
C GLU A 46 -3.35 -3.17 -1.43
N ASP A 47 -4.57 -3.65 -1.20
CA ASP A 47 -5.81 -2.86 -1.32
C ASP A 47 -5.89 -1.78 -0.22
N PHE A 48 -5.60 -2.11 1.04
CA PHE A 48 -5.59 -1.15 2.15
C PHE A 48 -4.59 0.00 1.94
N LEU A 49 -3.40 -0.31 1.42
CA LEU A 49 -2.39 0.70 1.10
C LEU A 49 -2.71 1.52 -0.15
N GLY A 50 -3.76 1.17 -0.90
CA GLY A 50 -4.13 1.81 -2.16
C GLY A 50 -3.08 1.62 -3.27
N ILE A 51 -2.11 0.73 -3.08
CA ILE A 51 -1.01 0.48 -4.03
C ILE A 51 -1.55 -0.21 -5.28
N GLY A 52 -2.49 -1.15 -5.11
CA GLY A 52 -3.17 -1.81 -6.23
C GLY A 52 -3.92 -0.82 -7.13
N ASP A 53 -4.63 0.13 -6.52
CA ASP A 53 -5.42 1.14 -7.24
C ASP A 53 -4.55 2.20 -7.93
N GLU A 54 -3.53 2.73 -7.25
CA GLU A 54 -2.64 3.74 -7.83
C GLU A 54 -1.77 3.13 -8.95
N ALA A 55 -1.26 1.90 -8.78
CA ALA A 55 -0.52 1.20 -9.83
C ALA A 55 -1.40 0.87 -11.03
N SER A 56 -2.64 0.39 -10.81
CA SER A 56 -3.61 0.12 -11.87
C SER A 56 -3.95 1.39 -12.65
N LYS A 57 -4.19 2.50 -11.96
CA LYS A 57 -4.43 3.82 -12.56
C LYS A 57 -3.25 4.27 -13.42
N MET A 58 -2.01 4.16 -12.93
CA MET A 58 -0.81 4.50 -13.69
C MET A 58 -0.67 3.65 -14.97
N VAL A 59 -0.96 2.34 -14.89
CA VAL A 59 -0.93 1.43 -16.05
C VAL A 59 -2.01 1.79 -17.08
N GLN A 60 -3.23 2.10 -16.62
CA GLN A 60 -4.30 2.53 -17.52
C GLN A 60 -3.99 3.88 -18.19
N GLU A 61 -3.39 4.82 -17.45
CA GLU A 61 -3.00 6.13 -17.99
C GLU A 61 -1.90 6.01 -19.06
N GLN A 62 -0.89 5.16 -18.83
CA GLN A 62 0.14 4.86 -19.84
C GLN A 62 -0.46 4.18 -21.08
N LYS A 63 -1.37 3.22 -20.89
CA LYS A 63 -2.07 2.53 -21.98
C LYS A 63 -2.95 3.50 -22.78
N ALA A 64 -3.59 4.47 -22.13
CA ALA A 64 -4.35 5.51 -22.79
C ALA A 64 -3.45 6.46 -23.61
N LYS A 65 -2.32 6.90 -23.03
CA LYS A 65 -1.32 7.72 -23.74
C LYS A 65 -0.74 7.03 -24.98
N ALA A 66 -0.46 5.73 -24.88
CA ALA A 66 0.03 4.94 -26.00
C ALA A 66 -0.99 4.80 -27.15
N ARG A 67 -2.30 4.81 -26.84
CA ARG A 67 -3.37 4.77 -27.85
C ARG A 67 -3.60 6.11 -28.56
N ILE A 68 -3.31 7.23 -27.91
CA ILE A 68 -3.45 8.57 -28.50
C ILE A 68 -2.30 8.87 -29.47
N LEU A 69 -1.15 8.21 -29.31
CA LEU A 69 0.04 8.38 -30.15
C LEU A 69 0.04 7.51 -31.42
N GLN A 70 -1.04 6.78 -31.69
CA GLN A 70 -1.21 5.83 -32.80
C GLN A 70 -2.05 6.45 -33.92
#